data_AF-A0A9P0NRH2-F1
#
_entry.id   AF-A0A9P0NRH2-F1
#
_cell.length_a   1.000
_cell.length_b   1.000
_cell.length_c   1.000
_cell.angle_alpha   90.00
_cell.angle_beta   90.00
_cell.angle_gamma   90.00
#
_symmetry.space_group_name_H-M   'P 1'
#
loop_
_entity.id
_entity.type
_entity.pdbx_description
1 polymer ?
#
loop_
_entity_poly.entity_id
_entity_poly.type
_entity_poly.pdbx_seq_one_letter_code
_entity_poly.pdbx_strand_id
1 'polypeptide(L)'
;MKVLSNYSMRPNRHQRHLKQQHPTLVLKTKEFFSSKAESLKRIRLDKSGSYHKTSFEVAFMIAKQEKPHTIGEELIKPCVLKATQITLGEDAEQKKKFSFE
;
A
#
# COMPACT_ATOMS: atom_id res chain seq x y z
N MET A 1 15.77 -9.05 -2.22
CA MET A 1 15.39 -8.21 -3.39
C MET A 1 16.47 -7.17 -3.58
N LYS A 2 17.18 -7.14 -4.71
CA LYS A 2 18.29 -6.19 -4.92
C LYS A 2 17.72 -4.86 -5.40
N VAL A 3 17.90 -3.79 -4.62
CA VAL A 3 17.54 -2.44 -5.08
C VAL A 3 18.55 -2.00 -6.12
N LEU A 4 18.06 -1.66 -7.31
CA LEU A 4 18.88 -1.22 -8.43
C LEU A 4 18.88 0.31 -8.49
N SER A 5 20.06 0.89 -8.69
CA SER A 5 20.17 2.32 -9.00
C SER A 5 19.69 2.59 -10.43
N ASN A 6 19.28 3.84 -10.71
CA ASN A 6 18.91 4.29 -12.06
C ASN A 6 19.98 3.98 -13.12
N TYR A 7 21.24 3.95 -12.70
CA TYR A 7 22.37 3.58 -13.55
C TYR A 7 22.25 2.15 -14.13
N SER A 8 21.52 1.25 -13.47
CA SER A 8 21.27 -0.13 -13.91
C SER A 8 20.25 -0.22 -15.05
N MET A 9 19.48 0.84 -15.31
CA MET A 9 18.50 0.91 -16.41
C MET A 9 19.14 1.16 -17.78
N ARG A 10 20.44 1.45 -17.85
CA ARG A 10 21.13 1.59 -19.14
C ARG A 10 21.11 0.26 -19.90
N PRO A 11 20.87 0.23 -21.23
CA PRO A 11 20.60 -0.99 -22.00
C PRO A 11 21.60 -2.13 -21.74
N ASN A 12 22.90 -1.85 -21.87
CA ASN A 12 23.96 -2.86 -21.69
C ASN A 12 23.99 -3.46 -20.28
N ARG A 13 23.74 -2.64 -19.25
CA ARG A 13 23.73 -3.11 -17.86
C ARG A 13 22.44 -3.80 -17.48
N HIS A 14 21.31 -3.27 -17.95
CA HIS A 14 20.00 -3.89 -17.77
C HIS A 14 19.99 -5.30 -18.37
N GLN A 15 20.49 -5.45 -19.60
CA GLN A 15 20.59 -6.75 -20.27
C GLN A 15 21.52 -7.71 -19.52
N ARG A 16 22.69 -7.24 -19.05
CA ARG A 16 23.60 -8.06 -18.24
C ARG A 16 22.96 -8.50 -16.93
N HIS A 17 22.27 -7.59 -16.24
CA HIS A 17 21.58 -7.88 -14.99
C HIS A 17 20.49 -8.94 -15.20
N LEU A 18 19.66 -8.80 -16.24
CA LEU A 18 18.67 -9.80 -16.60
C LEU A 18 19.34 -11.15 -16.87
N LYS A 19 20.43 -11.21 -17.64
CA LYS A 19 21.15 -12.48 -17.90
C LYS A 19 21.70 -13.14 -16.63
N GLN A 20 22.25 -12.36 -15.71
CA GLN A 20 22.91 -12.88 -14.52
C GLN A 20 21.96 -13.21 -13.36
N GLN A 21 20.85 -12.48 -13.24
CA GLN A 21 19.98 -12.56 -12.07
C GLN A 21 18.58 -13.09 -12.42
N HIS A 22 18.17 -12.93 -13.67
CA HIS A 22 16.85 -13.35 -14.16
C HIS A 22 16.94 -14.01 -15.55
N PRO A 23 17.63 -15.16 -15.69
CA PRO A 23 17.84 -15.80 -17.00
C PRO A 23 16.53 -16.06 -17.75
N THR A 24 15.46 -16.36 -17.01
CA THR A 24 14.10 -16.62 -17.51
C THR A 24 13.40 -15.39 -18.09
N LEU A 25 13.88 -14.18 -17.81
CA LEU A 25 13.31 -12.91 -18.28
C LEU A 25 14.03 -12.34 -19.51
N VAL A 26 15.20 -12.89 -19.88
CA VAL A 26 16.03 -12.39 -21.00
C VAL A 26 15.31 -12.52 -22.35
N LEU A 27 14.54 -13.59 -22.53
CA LEU A 27 13.82 -13.89 -23.77
C LEU A 27 12.42 -13.29 -23.82
N LYS A 28 11.98 -12.62 -22.75
CA LYS A 28 10.63 -12.06 -22.71
C LYS A 28 10.56 -10.77 -23.50
N THR A 29 9.46 -10.60 -24.22
CA THR A 29 9.24 -9.45 -25.08
C THR A 29 8.87 -8.20 -24.28
N LYS A 30 8.92 -7.04 -24.92
CA LYS A 30 8.57 -5.76 -24.31
C LYS A 30 7.12 -5.77 -23.79
N GLU A 31 6.22 -6.44 -24.50
CA GLU A 31 4.79 -6.57 -24.18
C GLU A 31 4.59 -7.26 -22.83
N PHE A 32 5.40 -8.26 -22.50
CA PHE A 32 5.36 -8.91 -21.19
C PHE A 32 5.63 -7.91 -20.06
N PHE A 33 6.67 -7.10 -20.20
CA PHE A 33 7.03 -6.10 -19.18
C PHE A 33 6.00 -5.00 -19.08
N SER A 34 5.44 -4.53 -20.20
CA SER A 34 4.34 -3.56 -20.22
C SER A 34 3.09 -4.10 -19.52
N SER A 35 2.66 -5.33 -19.85
CA SER A 35 1.53 -5.98 -19.21
C SER A 35 1.76 -6.20 -17.70
N LYS A 36 2.97 -6.60 -17.32
CA LYS A 36 3.35 -6.77 -15.91
C LYS A 36 3.36 -5.44 -15.16
N ALA A 37 3.85 -4.37 -15.77
CA ALA A 37 3.83 -3.02 -15.18
C ALA A 37 2.39 -2.55 -14.93
N GLU A 38 1.50 -2.74 -15.91
CA GLU A 38 0.07 -2.42 -15.75
C GLU A 38 -0.60 -3.26 -14.67
N SER A 39 -0.30 -4.55 -14.59
CA SER A 39 -0.76 -5.40 -13.50
C SER A 39 -0.31 -4.89 -12.13
N LEU A 40 0.94 -4.46 -12.00
CA LEU A 40 1.47 -3.91 -10.75
C LEU A 40 0.82 -2.57 -10.37
N LYS A 41 0.55 -1.69 -11.35
CA LYS A 41 -0.20 -0.44 -11.12
C LYS A 41 -1.60 -0.72 -10.58
N ARG A 42 -2.26 -1.78 -11.04
CA ARG A 42 -3.58 -2.18 -10.52
C ARG A 42 -3.54 -2.71 -9.09
N ILE A 43 -2.44 -3.35 -8.69
CA ILE A 43 -2.24 -3.93 -7.36
C ILE A 43 -1.85 -2.86 -6.31
N ARG A 44 -1.35 -1.69 -6.72
CA ARG A 44 -1.09 -0.60 -5.78
C ARG A 44 -2.40 -0.24 -5.08
N LEU A 45 -2.48 -0.56 -3.78
CA LEU A 45 -3.59 -0.22 -2.90
C LEU A 45 -3.83 1.29 -2.91
N ASP A 46 -2.75 2.06 -2.99
CA ASP A 46 -2.80 3.50 -2.94
C ASP A 46 -2.82 4.16 -4.34
N LYS A 47 -4.02 4.25 -4.95
CA LYS A 47 -4.22 5.06 -6.16
C LYS A 47 -4.51 6.54 -5.87
N SER A 48 -4.87 6.90 -4.63
CA SER A 48 -5.49 8.19 -4.29
C SER A 48 -4.84 8.94 -3.11
N GLY A 49 -3.87 8.35 -2.42
CA GLY A 49 -3.31 8.80 -1.14
C GLY A 49 -4.18 8.47 0.09
N SER A 50 -5.34 7.82 -0.07
CA SER A 50 -6.36 7.69 0.99
C SER A 50 -5.87 6.88 2.20
N TYR A 51 -5.06 5.86 1.97
CA TYR A 51 -4.49 5.02 3.04
C TYR A 51 -3.45 5.79 3.88
N HIS A 52 -2.65 6.64 3.24
CA HIS A 52 -1.70 7.52 3.95
C HIS A 52 -2.44 8.56 4.80
N LYS A 53 -3.50 9.16 4.25
CA LYS A 53 -4.37 10.10 4.98
C LYS A 53 -5.05 9.43 6.17
N THR A 54 -5.55 8.21 5.98
CA THR A 54 -6.16 7.40 7.04
C THR A 54 -5.18 7.11 8.16
N SER A 55 -3.98 6.66 7.81
CA SER A 55 -2.94 6.32 8.79
C SER A 55 -2.50 7.54 9.60
N PHE A 56 -2.36 8.69 8.93
CA PHE A 56 -2.06 9.96 9.58
C PHE A 56 -3.17 10.40 10.54
N GLU A 57 -4.44 10.34 10.12
CA GLU A 57 -5.58 10.73 10.94
C GLU A 57 -5.74 9.84 12.18
N VAL A 58 -5.53 8.53 12.03
CA VAL A 58 -5.53 7.58 13.15
C VAL A 58 -4.41 7.90 14.14
N ALA A 59 -3.18 8.12 13.65
CA ALA A 59 -2.05 8.51 14.50
C ALA A 59 -2.29 9.86 15.20
N PHE A 60 -2.89 10.84 14.50
CA PHE A 60 -3.24 12.14 15.05
C PHE A 60 -4.29 12.02 16.16
N MET A 61 -5.32 11.19 15.99
CA MET A 61 -6.31 10.95 17.05
C MET A 61 -5.70 10.28 18.28
N ILE A 62 -4.80 9.31 18.07
CA ILE A 62 -4.06 8.66 19.17
C ILE A 62 -3.22 9.71 19.91
N ALA A 63 -2.47 10.54 19.18
CA ALA A 63 -1.63 11.59 19.77
C ALA A 63 -2.46 12.65 20.52
N LYS A 64 -3.60 13.09 19.96
CA LYS A 64 -4.47 14.10 20.57
C LYS A 64 -5.12 13.62 21.88
N GLN A 65 -5.33 12.31 22.04
CA GLN A 65 -5.99 11.81 23.23
C GLN A 65 -5.07 11.77 24.46
N GLU A 66 -3.75 11.90 24.33
CA GLU A 66 -2.75 11.97 25.42
C GLU A 66 -2.88 10.91 26.54
N LYS A 67 -3.71 9.87 26.34
CA LYS A 67 -3.97 8.82 27.31
C LYS A 67 -3.02 7.64 27.09
N PRO A 68 -2.62 6.93 28.15
CA PRO A 68 -1.81 5.74 28.01
C PRO A 68 -2.52 4.70 27.14
N HIS A 69 -1.72 3.98 26.36
CA HIS A 69 -2.04 2.91 25.40
C HIS A 69 -2.91 1.76 25.97
N THR A 70 -3.28 1.84 27.25
CA THR A 70 -4.11 0.89 28.00
C THR A 70 -5.60 0.99 27.69
N ILE A 71 -6.06 2.09 27.08
CA ILE A 71 -7.46 2.29 26.66
C ILE A 71 -7.68 1.75 25.23
N GLY A 72 -7.24 0.51 25.00
CA GLY A 72 -7.26 -0.10 23.67
C GLY A 72 -8.66 -0.17 23.06
N GLU A 73 -9.68 -0.58 23.83
CA GLU A 73 -11.03 -0.78 23.29
C GLU A 73 -11.76 0.53 22.94
N GLU A 74 -11.70 1.56 23.79
CA GLU A 74 -12.35 2.85 23.49
C GLU A 74 -11.65 3.61 22.36
N LEU A 75 -10.36 3.34 22.10
CA LEU A 75 -9.57 4.12 21.14
C LEU A 75 -9.46 3.40 19.80
N ILE A 76 -9.37 2.07 19.78
CA ILE A 76 -9.38 1.25 18.55
C ILE A 76 -10.73 1.37 17.85
N LYS A 77 -11.86 1.34 18.57
CA LYS A 77 -13.20 1.40 17.97
C LYS A 77 -13.45 2.66 17.12
N PRO A 78 -13.25 3.90 17.61
CA PRO A 78 -13.41 5.11 16.81
C PRO A 78 -12.32 5.26 15.74
N CYS A 79 -11.09 4.79 15.99
CA CYS A 79 -10.02 4.82 14.99
C CYS A 79 -10.35 3.93 13.79
N VAL A 80 -10.84 2.71 14.03
CA VAL A 80 -11.26 1.78 12.97
C VAL A 80 -12.44 2.35 12.20
N LEU A 81 -13.44 2.93 12.88
CA LEU A 81 -14.59 3.56 12.21
C LEU A 81 -14.15 4.72 11.30
N LYS A 82 -13.35 5.67 11.79
CA LYS A 82 -12.82 6.76 10.97
C LYS A 82 -11.96 6.24 9.82
N ALA A 83 -11.15 5.22 10.06
CA ALA A 83 -10.35 4.60 9.01
C ALA A 83 -11.22 4.00 7.91
N THR A 84 -12.28 3.28 8.27
CA THR A 84 -13.23 2.73 7.29
C THR A 84 -13.95 3.84 6.50
N GLN A 85 -14.31 4.95 7.15
CA GLN A 85 -14.94 6.09 6.47
C GLN A 85 -13.99 6.74 5.43
N ILE A 86 -12.74 6.99 5.80
CA ILE A 86 -11.76 7.64 4.91
C ILE A 86 -11.33 6.70 3.76
N THR A 87 -11.27 5.40 4.03
CA THR A 87 -10.76 4.41 3.06
C THR A 87 -11.84 3.92 2.10
N LEU A 88 -13.09 3.79 2.56
CA LEU A 88 -14.18 3.18 1.81
C LEU A 88 -15.24 4.19 1.31
N GLY A 89 -15.21 5.44 1.78
CA GLY A 89 -16.21 6.47 1.47
C GLY A 89 -17.45 6.41 2.39
N GLU A 90 -18.27 7.46 2.34
CA GLU A 90 -19.48 7.63 3.18
C GLU A 90 -20.52 6.49 3.01
N ASP A 91 -20.49 5.76 1.88
CA ASP A 91 -21.37 4.62 1.60
C ASP A 91 -21.18 3.40 2.53
N ALA A 92 -20.13 3.39 3.37
CA ALA A 92 -19.86 2.29 4.30
C ALA A 92 -20.68 2.35 5.60
N GLU A 93 -21.49 3.39 5.82
CA GLU A 93 -22.34 3.51 7.02
C GLU A 93 -23.38 2.39 7.16
N GLN A 94 -23.68 1.62 6.10
CA GLN A 94 -24.73 0.60 6.13
C GLN A 94 -24.30 -0.76 6.70
N LYS A 95 -23.00 -1.03 6.91
CA LYS A 95 -22.56 -2.21 7.70
C LYS A 95 -22.34 -1.85 9.16
N LYS A 96 -23.37 -1.27 9.78
CA LYS A 96 -23.47 -1.16 11.25
C LYS A 96 -23.32 -2.55 11.87
N LYS A 97 -22.44 -2.61 12.89
CA LYS A 97 -22.15 -3.70 13.84
C LYS A 97 -20.84 -4.45 13.58
N PHE A 98 -19.72 -3.73 13.74
CA PHE A 98 -18.57 -4.33 14.41
C PHE A 98 -18.92 -4.40 15.91
N SER A 99 -19.65 -5.45 16.30
CA SER A 99 -19.61 -5.95 17.69
C SER A 99 -18.31 -6.70 17.84
N PHE A 100 -17.39 -6.15 18.64
CA PHE A 100 -16.43 -6.97 19.35
C PHE A 100 -17.20 -7.44 20.57
N GLU A 101 -17.59 -8.71 20.56
CA GLU A 101 -18.16 -9.43 21.70
C GLU A 101 -17.02 -10.20 22.38
#